data_AF-A0A7Y2UKS9-F1
#
_entry.id   AF-A0A7Y2UKS9-F1
#
_cell.length_a   1.000
_cell.length_b   1.000
_cell.length_c   1.000
_cell.angle_alpha   90.00
_cell.angle_beta   90.00
_cell.angle_gamma   90.00
#
_symmetry.space_group_name_H-M   'P 1'
#
loop_
_entity.id
_entity.type
_entity.pdbx_description
1 polymer ?
#
loop_
_entity_poly.entity_id
_entity_poly.type
_entity_poly.pdbx_seq_one_letter_code
_entity_poly.pdbx_strand_id
1 'polypeptide(L)'
;MRTPGDALVLLLAGGVGSRLNLLVEKRAKPAVTFGGIYRIIDFSLSNVMNSGLTKVGVLTQYKPLSLMSHISTGEPWDFTGRSRVVKILPPRTGSKDSDWYQGTADAVRRNV
;
A
#
# COMPACT_ATOMS: atom_id res chain seq x y z
N MET A 1 17.80 -8.67 20.86
CA MET A 1 17.69 -7.69 19.76
C MET A 1 16.72 -8.28 18.75
N ARG A 2 15.56 -7.66 18.49
CA ARG A 2 14.59 -8.17 17.48
C ARG A 2 15.24 -8.08 16.10
N THR A 3 15.13 -9.14 15.31
CA THR A 3 15.69 -9.12 13.95
C THR A 3 14.73 -8.36 13.01
N PRO A 4 15.22 -7.76 11.91
CA PRO A 4 14.36 -7.06 10.94
C PRO A 4 13.21 -7.93 10.38
N GLY A 5 13.34 -9.26 10.39
CA GLY A 5 12.31 -10.20 9.93
C GLY A 5 11.07 -10.32 10.84
N ASP A 6 11.14 -9.78 12.06
CA ASP A 6 10.04 -9.79 13.03
C ASP A 6 9.12 -8.57 12.91
N ALA A 7 9.51 -7.56 12.11
CA ALA A 7 8.73 -6.35 11.91
C ALA A 7 7.68 -6.51 10.81
N LEU A 8 6.49 -5.96 11.05
CA LEU A 8 5.44 -5.78 10.04
C LEU A 8 5.41 -4.32 9.61
N VAL A 9 5.57 -4.07 8.32
CA VAL A 9 5.45 -2.72 7.74
C VAL A 9 4.03 -2.49 7.25
N LEU A 10 3.42 -1.37 7.65
CA LEU A 10 2.10 -0.95 7.17
C LEU A 10 2.23 0.33 6.36
N LEU A 11 2.02 0.25 5.05
CA LEU A 11 1.99 1.39 4.13
C LEU A 11 0.56 1.90 3.99
N LEU A 12 0.33 3.14 4.41
CA LEU A 12 -0.99 3.78 4.40
C LEU A 12 -1.23 4.46 3.05
N ALA A 13 -1.79 3.70 2.11
CA ALA A 13 -1.99 4.08 0.72
C ALA A 13 -3.44 4.52 0.39
N GLY A 14 -4.23 4.89 1.41
CA GLY A 14 -5.66 5.23 1.26
C GLY A 14 -5.97 6.68 0.90
N GLY A 15 -4.99 7.59 0.96
CA GLY A 15 -5.23 9.03 0.78
C GLY A 15 -5.64 9.42 -0.64
N VAL A 16 -6.72 10.21 -0.74
CA VAL A 16 -7.25 10.74 -2.03
C VAL A 16 -6.22 11.64 -2.72
N GLY A 17 -5.51 12.48 -1.95
CA GLY A 17 -4.55 13.43 -2.51
C GLY A 17 -5.20 14.57 -3.28
N SER A 18 -6.33 15.10 -2.78
CA SER A 18 -7.16 16.14 -3.43
C SER A 18 -6.40 17.34 -3.99
N ARG A 19 -5.28 17.73 -3.35
CA ARG A 19 -4.40 18.83 -3.82
C ARG A 19 -3.69 18.55 -5.14
N LEU A 20 -3.69 17.32 -5.64
CA LEU A 20 -3.11 16.92 -6.93
C LEU A 20 -4.10 16.96 -8.10
N ASN A 21 -5.36 17.33 -7.84
CA ASN A 21 -6.40 17.56 -8.84
C ASN A 21 -6.50 16.41 -9.87
N LEU A 22 -6.48 16.70 -11.18
CA LEU A 22 -6.64 15.74 -12.28
C LEU A 22 -5.71 14.51 -12.21
N LEU A 23 -4.55 14.62 -11.56
CA LEU A 23 -3.60 13.52 -11.44
C LEU A 23 -4.14 12.32 -10.64
N VAL A 24 -5.06 12.58 -9.70
CA VAL A 24 -5.68 11.57 -8.82
C VAL A 24 -7.14 11.28 -9.20
N GLU A 25 -7.60 11.79 -10.34
CA GLU A 25 -8.98 11.60 -10.79
C GLU A 25 -9.30 10.12 -11.04
N LYS A 26 -8.35 9.33 -11.55
CA LYS A 26 -8.59 7.91 -11.91
C LYS A 26 -7.77 6.92 -11.09
N ARG A 27 -6.96 7.40 -10.14
CA ARG A 27 -6.01 6.59 -9.39
C ARG A 27 -5.73 7.18 -8.00
N ALA A 28 -5.36 6.34 -7.05
CA ALA A 28 -4.88 6.78 -5.75
C ALA A 28 -3.60 7.62 -5.88
N LYS A 29 -3.37 8.56 -4.95
CA LYS A 29 -2.13 9.35 -4.88
C LYS A 29 -0.85 8.48 -4.97
N PRO A 30 -0.72 7.35 -4.26
CA PRO A 30 0.46 6.50 -4.36
C PRO A 30 0.70 5.88 -5.74
N ALA A 31 -0.35 5.79 -6.57
CA ALA A 31 -0.28 5.27 -7.94
C ALA A 31 0.05 6.35 -8.99
N VAL A 32 0.24 7.60 -8.59
CA VAL A 32 0.67 8.66 -9.51
C VAL A 32 2.09 8.37 -10.00
N THR A 33 2.31 8.53 -11.30
CA THR A 33 3.59 8.32 -11.96
C THR A 33 4.60 9.39 -11.54
N PHE A 34 5.87 9.00 -11.42
CA PHE A 34 6.97 9.85 -11.02
C PHE A 34 8.24 9.43 -11.77
N GLY A 35 9.03 10.39 -12.26
CA GLY A 35 10.31 10.09 -12.92
C GLY A 35 10.20 9.20 -14.17
N GLY A 36 9.07 9.25 -14.88
CA GLY A 36 8.82 8.49 -16.12
C GLY A 36 8.40 7.04 -15.90
N ILE A 37 9.18 6.27 -15.14
CA ILE A 37 9.00 4.81 -15.00
C ILE A 37 8.48 4.38 -13.62
N TYR A 38 8.52 5.26 -12.62
CA TYR A 38 8.13 4.94 -11.25
C TYR A 38 6.74 5.46 -10.91
N ARG A 39 6.26 5.06 -9.72
CA ARG A 39 5.13 5.64 -9.01
C ARG A 39 5.57 6.07 -7.62
N ILE A 40 4.80 6.96 -6.99
CA ILE A 40 5.11 7.49 -5.66
C ILE A 40 5.31 6.37 -4.62
N ILE A 41 4.54 5.27 -4.70
CA ILE A 41 4.69 4.15 -3.75
C ILE A 41 6.05 3.44 -3.84
N ASP A 42 6.71 3.50 -4.99
CA ASP A 42 7.94 2.74 -5.25
C ASP A 42 9.05 3.16 -4.30
N PHE A 43 9.11 4.43 -3.93
CA PHE A 43 10.05 4.93 -2.93
C PHE A 43 9.89 4.24 -1.57
N SER A 44 8.63 4.04 -1.13
CA SER A 44 8.36 3.38 0.15
C SER A 44 8.69 1.89 0.08
N LEU A 45 8.32 1.21 -1.00
CA LEU A 45 8.60 -0.22 -1.19
C LEU A 45 10.11 -0.48 -1.32
N SER A 46 10.83 0.35 -2.07
CA SER A 46 12.29 0.27 -2.19
C SER A 46 12.99 0.51 -0.86
N ASN A 47 12.52 1.45 -0.04
CA ASN A 47 13.07 1.67 1.29
C ASN A 47 12.89 0.44 2.20
N VAL A 48 11.72 -0.18 2.16
CA VAL A 48 11.42 -1.40 2.94
C VAL A 48 12.33 -2.54 2.50
N MET A 49 12.46 -2.77 1.19
CA MET A 49 13.35 -3.78 0.61
C MET A 49 14.81 -3.54 1.04
N ASN A 50 15.31 -2.31 0.85
CA ASN A 50 16.69 -1.94 1.17
C ASN A 50 17.00 -2.01 2.67
N SER A 51 15.97 -1.96 3.53
CA SER A 51 16.09 -2.10 4.99
C SER A 51 16.05 -3.55 5.47
N GLY A 52 15.93 -4.53 4.57
CA GLY A 52 15.82 -5.96 4.93
C GLY A 52 14.50 -6.34 5.60
N LEU A 53 13.47 -5.50 5.48
CA LEU A 53 12.13 -5.77 6.00
C LEU A 53 11.37 -6.64 5.00
N THR A 54 10.72 -7.70 5.49
CA THR A 54 10.20 -8.75 4.61
C THR A 54 8.67 -8.84 4.57
N LYS A 55 7.96 -8.28 5.54
CA LYS A 55 6.49 -8.38 5.64
C LYS A 55 5.85 -7.00 5.50
N VAL A 56 5.05 -6.83 4.44
CA VAL A 56 4.43 -5.55 4.10
C VAL A 56 2.92 -5.68 3.92
N GLY A 57 2.16 -4.84 4.60
CA GLY A 57 0.74 -4.61 4.36
C GLY A 57 0.54 -3.24 3.71
N VAL A 58 -0.16 -3.18 2.58
CA VAL A 58 -0.50 -1.93 1.89
C VAL A 58 -1.98 -1.67 2.07
N LEU A 59 -2.31 -0.72 2.95
CA LEU A 59 -3.69 -0.37 3.28
C LEU A 59 -4.23 0.57 2.20
N THR A 60 -5.16 0.07 1.40
CA THR A 60 -5.75 0.84 0.29
C THR A 60 -7.20 1.21 0.61
N GLN A 61 -7.71 2.27 -0.01
CA GLN A 61 -9.07 2.73 0.24
C GLN A 61 -9.65 3.34 -1.04
N TYR A 62 -9.08 4.46 -1.50
CA TYR A 62 -9.59 5.18 -2.67
C TYR A 62 -8.99 4.68 -3.99
N LYS A 63 -9.85 4.46 -5.01
CA LYS A 63 -9.48 4.08 -6.40
C LYS A 63 -8.25 3.14 -6.49
N PRO A 64 -8.31 1.97 -5.82
CA PRO A 64 -7.10 1.18 -5.58
C PRO A 64 -6.64 0.35 -6.78
N LEU A 65 -7.50 0.10 -7.78
CA LEU A 65 -7.24 -0.85 -8.88
C LEU A 65 -5.88 -0.62 -9.59
N SER A 66 -5.59 0.64 -9.93
CA SER A 66 -4.31 0.99 -10.57
C SER A 66 -3.11 0.68 -9.67
N LEU A 67 -3.24 0.93 -8.36
CA LEU A 67 -2.21 0.63 -7.39
C LEU A 67 -2.05 -0.89 -7.20
N MET A 68 -3.17 -1.62 -7.13
CA MET A 68 -3.14 -3.07 -6.98
C MET A 68 -2.46 -3.76 -8.15
N SER A 69 -2.79 -3.33 -9.37
CA SER A 69 -2.15 -3.86 -10.58
C SER A 69 -0.65 -3.56 -10.65
N HIS A 70 -0.21 -2.42 -10.10
CA HIS A 70 1.21 -2.05 -10.09
C HIS A 70 2.02 -2.82 -9.06
N ILE A 71 1.46 -3.01 -7.86
CA ILE A 71 2.10 -3.84 -6.83
C ILE A 71 2.10 -5.30 -7.26
N SER A 72 0.95 -5.81 -7.76
CA SER A 72 0.77 -7.20 -8.17
C SER A 72 1.32 -8.18 -7.12
N THR A 73 2.36 -8.95 -7.46
CA THR A 73 3.05 -9.91 -6.61
C THR A 73 4.17 -9.28 -5.75
N GLY A 74 4.53 -8.02 -5.99
CA GLY A 74 5.64 -7.34 -5.34
C GLY A 74 7.03 -7.77 -5.81
N GLU A 75 7.10 -8.53 -6.90
CA GLU A 75 8.35 -9.05 -7.48
C GLU A 75 9.42 -7.97 -7.75
N PRO A 76 9.09 -6.76 -8.26
CA PRO A 76 10.09 -5.71 -8.46
C PRO A 76 10.83 -5.26 -7.19
N TRP A 77 10.30 -5.57 -6.00
CA TRP A 77 10.90 -5.22 -4.71
C TRP A 77 11.26 -6.44 -3.85
N ASP A 78 11.42 -7.62 -4.46
CA ASP A 78 11.79 -8.86 -3.76
C ASP A 78 10.82 -9.25 -2.63
N PHE A 79 9.51 -9.02 -2.85
CA PHE A 79 8.44 -9.46 -1.93
C PHE A 79 7.80 -10.79 -2.34
N THR A 80 8.58 -11.68 -2.95
CA THR A 80 8.15 -13.02 -3.39
C THR A 80 8.80 -14.11 -2.54
N GLY A 81 8.17 -15.29 -2.50
CA GLY A 81 8.67 -16.45 -1.76
C GLY A 81 7.95 -16.72 -0.43
N ARG A 82 8.56 -17.55 0.43
CA ARG A 82 7.92 -18.05 1.67
C ARG A 82 7.98 -17.06 2.84
N SER A 83 9.04 -16.25 2.91
CA SER A 83 9.32 -15.38 4.05
C SER A 83 9.16 -13.89 3.75
N ARG A 84 9.09 -13.51 2.46
CA ARG A 84 8.93 -12.13 1.99
C ARG A 84 7.57 -12.01 1.30
N VAL A 85 6.79 -11.01 1.69
CA VAL A 85 5.43 -10.85 1.19
C VAL A 85 4.98 -9.39 1.25
N VAL A 86 4.30 -8.96 0.19
CA VAL A 86 3.47 -7.76 0.18
C VAL A 86 2.00 -8.18 0.03
N LYS A 87 1.13 -7.68 0.89
CA LYS A 87 -0.31 -7.89 0.79
C LYS A 87 -1.04 -6.58 0.72
N ILE A 88 -2.01 -6.51 -0.18
CA ILE A 88 -2.94 -5.38 -0.26
C ILE A 88 -4.08 -5.64 0.72
N LEU A 89 -4.36 -4.64 1.55
CA LEU A 89 -5.32 -4.70 2.64
C LEU A 89 -6.44 -3.68 2.36
N PRO A 90 -7.46 -4.05 1.56
CA PRO A 90 -8.61 -3.19 1.29
C PRO A 90 -9.53 -3.10 2.53
N PRO A 91 -10.40 -2.08 2.62
CA PRO A 91 -11.43 -2.06 3.65
C PRO A 91 -12.31 -3.31 3.54
N ARG A 92 -12.67 -3.89 4.69
CA ARG A 92 -13.63 -4.99 4.73
C ARG A 92 -14.99 -4.46 4.26
N THR A 93 -15.57 -5.06 3.23
CA THR A 93 -16.95 -4.79 2.82
C THR A 93 -17.90 -5.52 3.79
N GLY A 94 -18.27 -4.87 4.89
CA GLY A 94 -19.41 -5.30 5.72
C GLY A 94 -20.74 -5.09 5.01
N SER A 95 -21.82 -5.69 5.52
CA SER A 95 -23.19 -5.69 4.96
C SER A 95 -23.89 -4.32 4.88
N LYS A 96 -23.20 -3.20 5.14
CA LYS A 96 -23.72 -1.84 5.04
C LYS A 96 -22.91 -1.03 4.03
N ASP A 97 -23.60 -0.26 3.20
CA ASP A 97 -23.12 0.39 1.96
C ASP A 97 -22.00 1.45 2.07
N SER A 98 -21.23 1.52 3.16
CA SER A 98 -20.10 2.45 3.24
C SER A 98 -19.09 2.11 4.34
N ASP A 99 -18.53 0.90 4.34
CA ASP A 99 -17.54 0.51 5.35
C ASP A 99 -16.11 1.00 5.03
N TRP A 100 -16.00 2.25 4.56
CA TRP A 100 -14.75 2.97 4.36
C TRP A 100 -14.02 3.11 5.70
N TYR A 101 -12.68 3.14 5.69
CA TYR A 101 -11.93 3.48 6.90
C TYR A 101 -12.32 4.87 7.38
N GLN A 102 -12.65 4.98 8.67
CA GLN A 102 -12.96 6.26 9.32
C GLN A 102 -11.71 7.15 9.48
N GLY A 103 -10.53 6.57 9.27
CA GLY A 103 -9.26 7.27 9.27
C GLY A 103 -8.10 6.29 9.21
N THR A 104 -6.88 6.83 9.29
CA THR A 104 -5.63 6.07 9.21
C THR A 104 -5.49 5.04 10.33
N ALA A 105 -5.84 5.41 11.56
CA ALA A 105 -5.80 4.48 12.70
C ALA A 105 -6.86 3.38 12.58
N ASP A 106 -8.04 3.71 12.05
CA ASP A 106 -9.10 2.73 11.80
C ASP A 106 -8.70 1.72 10.71
N ALA A 107 -7.93 2.16 9.71
CA ALA A 107 -7.37 1.27 8.70
C ALA A 107 -6.47 0.20 9.32
N VAL A 108 -5.61 0.58 10.27
CA VAL A 108 -4.77 -0.37 11.01
C VAL A 108 -5.62 -1.29 11.89
N ARG A 109 -6.52 -0.71 12.70
CA ARG A 109 -7.41 -1.46 13.62
C ARG A 109 -8.24 -2.55 12.93
N ARG A 110 -8.65 -2.34 11.68
CA ARG A 110 -9.48 -3.32 10.94
C ARG A 110 -8.67 -4.43 10.25
N ASN A 111 -7.34 -4.31 10.17
CA ASN A 111 -6.48 -5.22 9.40
C ASN A 111 -5.35 -5.88 10.21
N VAL A 112 -5.13 -5.45 11.45
CA VAL A 112 -4.26 -6.09 12.44
C VAL A 112 -5.12 -6.84 13.44
#